data_AF-Q7YW34-F1
#
_entry.id   AF-Q7YW34-F1
#
_cell.length_a   1.000
_cell.length_b   1.000
_cell.length_c   1.000
_cell.angle_alpha   90.00
_cell.angle_beta   90.00
_cell.angle_gamma   90.00
#
_symmetry.space_group_name_H-M   'P 1'
#
loop_
_entity.id
_entity.type
_entity.pdbx_description
1 polymer ?
#
loop_
_entity_poly.entity_id
_entity_poly.type
_entity_poly.pdbx_seq_one_letter_code
_entity_poly.pdbx_strand_id
1 'polypeptide(L)'
;QRLMDHFIKLVQKKYGKDVSGDKRAIQKLKRECEKAKRRLSAAQEAKVEIEDLVEGLDFSEVLTRAKFEELNSDLFRKTIEPMQTALNDSGLKKSQIDEIVLVGGSSRIPKVRQLVKEFFEGKDPNTGI
;
A
#
# COMPACT_ATOMS: atom_id res chain seq x y z
N GLN A 1 -7.97 1.98 0.10
CA GLN A 1 -9.09 1.70 -0.82
C GLN A 1 -8.85 0.44 -1.66
N ARG A 2 -7.82 0.35 -2.52
CA ARG A 2 -7.54 -0.83 -3.37
C ARG A 2 -7.60 -2.19 -2.64
N LEU A 3 -7.00 -2.25 -1.45
CA LEU A 3 -7.03 -3.46 -0.62
C LEU A 3 -8.44 -3.86 -0.19
N MET A 4 -9.24 -2.87 0.21
CA MET A 4 -10.63 -3.07 0.61
C MET A 4 -11.45 -3.53 -0.58
N ASP A 5 -11.32 -2.88 -1.74
CA ASP A 5 -12.05 -3.26 -2.96
C ASP A 5 -11.71 -4.70 -3.38
N HIS A 6 -10.43 -5.09 -3.26
CA HIS A 6 -9.98 -6.47 -3.49
C HIS A 6 -10.66 -7.46 -2.54
N PHE A 7 -10.69 -7.15 -1.25
CA PHE A 7 -11.33 -8.03 -0.27
C PHE A 7 -12.86 -8.05 -0.37
N ILE A 8 -13.52 -6.95 -0.70
CA ILE A 8 -14.97 -6.92 -0.96
C ILE A 8 -15.31 -7.86 -2.12
N LYS A 9 -14.54 -7.80 -3.21
CA LYS A 9 -14.71 -8.73 -4.35
C LYS A 9 -14.43 -10.18 -3.97
N LEU A 10 -13.44 -10.43 -3.13
CA LEU A 10 -13.16 -11.78 -2.62
C LEU A 10 -14.28 -12.31 -1.73
N VAL A 11 -14.82 -11.48 -0.84
CA VAL A 11 -15.96 -11.81 0.02
C VAL A 11 -17.18 -12.15 -0.83
N GLN A 12 -17.49 -11.31 -1.83
CA GLN A 12 -18.58 -11.57 -2.77
C GLN A 12 -18.37 -12.89 -3.54
N LYS A 13 -17.15 -13.19 -3.96
CA LYS A 13 -16.82 -14.44 -4.66
C LYS A 13 -16.92 -15.68 -3.75
N LYS A 14 -16.52 -15.59 -2.48
CA LYS A 14 -16.49 -16.73 -1.55
C LYS A 14 -17.83 -16.99 -0.87
N TYR A 15 -18.54 -15.94 -0.50
CA TYR A 15 -19.77 -16.02 0.31
C TYR A 15 -21.03 -15.64 -0.47
N GLY A 16 -20.90 -15.20 -1.73
CA GLY A 16 -22.02 -14.78 -2.57
C GLY A 16 -22.72 -13.50 -2.10
N LYS A 17 -22.17 -12.80 -1.11
CA LYS A 17 -22.75 -11.59 -0.51
C LYS A 17 -21.85 -10.38 -0.68
N ASP A 18 -22.46 -9.27 -1.06
CA ASP A 18 -21.78 -7.99 -1.15
C ASP A 18 -21.86 -7.24 0.18
N VAL A 19 -20.69 -6.96 0.78
CA VAL A 19 -20.55 -6.20 2.03
C VAL A 19 -20.34 -4.70 1.81
N SER A 20 -20.36 -4.23 0.55
CA SER A 20 -20.14 -2.82 0.20
C SER A 20 -21.19 -1.86 0.77
N GLY A 21 -22.39 -2.36 1.10
CA GLY A 21 -23.46 -1.58 1.74
C GLY A 21 -23.39 -1.55 3.27
N ASP A 22 -22.66 -2.47 3.90
CA ASP A 22 -22.59 -2.59 5.36
C ASP A 22 -21.45 -1.73 5.92
N LYS A 23 -21.82 -0.61 6.54
CA LYS A 23 -20.87 0.33 7.17
C LYS A 23 -20.03 -0.33 8.26
N ARG A 24 -20.60 -1.26 9.04
CA ARG A 24 -19.91 -1.95 10.13
C ARG A 24 -18.88 -2.93 9.56
N ALA A 25 -19.26 -3.72 8.56
CA ALA A 25 -18.36 -4.65 7.87
C ALA A 25 -17.20 -3.90 7.19
N ILE A 26 -17.49 -2.80 6.49
CA ILE A 26 -16.47 -1.94 5.86
C ILE A 26 -15.49 -1.38 6.89
N GLN A 27 -15.97 -0.93 8.06
CA GLN A 27 -15.10 -0.37 9.09
C GLN A 27 -14.18 -1.44 9.70
N LYS A 28 -14.72 -2.64 9.98
CA LYS A 28 -13.91 -3.79 10.42
C LYS A 28 -12.85 -4.13 9.37
N LEU A 29 -13.25 -4.25 8.09
CA LEU A 29 -12.36 -4.54 6.98
C LEU A 29 -11.26 -3.48 6.83
N LYS A 30 -11.61 -2.20 6.89
CA LYS A 30 -10.65 -1.09 6.80
C LYS A 30 -9.59 -1.17 7.90
N ARG A 31 -9.98 -1.48 9.14
CA ARG A 31 -9.05 -1.62 10.27
C ARG A 31 -8.05 -2.74 10.04
N GLU A 32 -8.52 -3.92 9.64
CA GLU A 32 -7.63 -5.07 9.41
C GLU A 32 -6.78 -4.90 8.15
N CYS A 33 -7.30 -4.26 7.10
CA CYS A 33 -6.53 -3.86 5.92
C CYS A 33 -5.35 -2.95 6.28
N GLU A 34 -5.58 -1.95 7.14
CA GLU A 34 -4.52 -1.04 7.60
C GLU A 34 -3.45 -1.76 8.43
N LYS A 35 -3.86 -2.68 9.31
CA LYS A 35 -2.92 -3.53 10.06
C LYS A 35 -2.11 -4.42 9.14
N ALA A 36 -2.76 -5.07 8.17
CA ALA A 36 -2.09 -5.91 7.18
C ALA A 36 -1.08 -5.13 6.35
N LYS A 37 -1.45 -3.93 5.87
CA LYS A 37 -0.53 -3.02 5.16
C LYS A 37 0.73 -2.71 5.98
N ARG A 38 0.56 -2.39 7.27
CA ARG A 38 1.69 -2.14 8.17
C ARG A 38 2.58 -3.38 8.33
N ARG A 39 1.99 -4.55 8.52
CA ARG A 39 2.71 -5.83 8.60
C ARG A 39 3.48 -6.13 7.32
N LEU A 40 2.88 -5.92 6.16
CA LEU A 40 3.51 -6.15 4.84
C LEU A 40 4.71 -5.24 4.56
N SER A 41 4.83 -4.12 5.28
CA SER A 41 6.03 -3.28 5.21
C SER A 41 7.25 -3.96 5.84
N ALA A 42 7.05 -4.92 6.75
CA ALA A 42 8.11 -5.70 7.41
C ALA A 42 8.17 -7.16 6.92
N ALA A 43 7.01 -7.81 6.73
CA ALA A 43 6.88 -9.22 6.36
C ALA A 43 6.45 -9.41 4.89
N GLN A 44 6.71 -10.58 4.32
CA GLN A 44 6.32 -10.93 2.94
C GLN A 44 4.82 -11.28 2.81
N GLU A 45 4.18 -11.62 3.92
CA GLU A 45 2.76 -11.95 3.98
C GLU A 45 2.14 -11.46 5.29
N ALA A 46 0.82 -11.28 5.27
CA ALA A 46 0.03 -10.91 6.42
C ALA A 46 -1.32 -11.61 6.37
N LYS A 47 -1.70 -12.25 7.46
CA LYS A 47 -3.04 -12.82 7.65
C LYS A 47 -4.04 -11.70 8.00
N VAL A 48 -5.16 -11.67 7.29
CA VAL A 48 -6.32 -10.80 7.50
C VAL A 48 -7.45 -11.65 8.04
N GLU A 49 -7.78 -11.48 9.31
CA GLU A 49 -8.84 -12.20 10.00
C GLU A 49 -9.86 -11.19 10.55
N ILE A 50 -11.13 -11.40 10.24
CA ILE A 50 -12.24 -10.55 10.69
C ILE A 50 -13.38 -11.44 11.15
N GLU A 51 -13.68 -11.37 12.44
CA GLU A 51 -14.82 -12.04 13.03
C GLU A 51 -16.14 -11.37 12.63
N ASP A 52 -17.15 -12.18 12.31
CA ASP A 52 -18.50 -11.73 11.99
C ASP A 52 -18.49 -10.63 10.91
N LEU A 53 -17.91 -10.95 9.74
CA LEU A 53 -17.84 -10.03 8.60
C LEU A 53 -19.11 -10.10 7.73
N VAL A 54 -19.69 -11.30 7.57
CA VAL A 54 -20.85 -11.53 6.70
C VAL A 54 -21.91 -12.31 7.46
N GLU A 55 -22.88 -11.62 8.07
CA GLU A 55 -24.02 -12.24 8.77
C GLU A 55 -23.60 -13.39 9.72
N GLY A 56 -22.61 -13.16 10.59
CA GLY A 56 -22.11 -14.17 11.53
C GLY A 56 -20.99 -15.07 10.98
N LEU A 57 -20.57 -14.91 9.72
CA LEU A 57 -19.44 -15.65 9.16
C LEU A 57 -18.13 -14.89 9.34
N ASP A 58 -17.12 -15.63 9.80
CA ASP A 58 -15.75 -15.15 9.92
C ASP A 58 -15.05 -15.13 8.56
N PHE A 59 -14.18 -14.14 8.37
CA PHE A 59 -13.37 -13.99 7.17
C PHE A 59 -11.90 -14.17 7.51
N SER A 60 -11.20 -15.05 6.79
CA SER A 60 -9.77 -15.25 6.95
C SER A 60 -9.10 -15.42 5.59
N GLU A 61 -8.15 -14.55 5.27
CA GLU A 61 -7.30 -14.63 4.06
C GLU A 61 -5.85 -14.31 4.36
N VAL A 62 -4.95 -14.85 3.54
CA VAL A 62 -3.55 -14.44 3.53
C VAL A 62 -3.32 -13.47 2.38
N LEU A 63 -2.77 -12.31 2.70
CA LEU A 63 -2.35 -11.30 1.73
C LEU A 63 -0.84 -11.30 1.62
N THR A 64 -0.31 -11.46 0.40
CA THR A 64 1.13 -11.36 0.15
C THR A 64 1.53 -9.93 -0.21
N ARG A 65 2.79 -9.58 0.04
CA ARG A 65 3.39 -8.30 -0.34
C ARG A 65 3.33 -8.13 -1.86
N ALA A 66 3.64 -9.17 -2.61
CA ALA A 66 3.54 -9.17 -4.06
C ALA A 66 2.13 -8.78 -4.53
N LYS A 67 1.08 -9.35 -3.92
CA LYS A 67 -0.31 -8.99 -4.27
C LYS A 67 -0.65 -7.56 -3.89
N PHE A 68 -0.22 -7.10 -2.72
CA PHE A 68 -0.37 -5.70 -2.31
C PHE A 68 0.30 -4.76 -3.31
N GLU A 69 1.51 -5.09 -3.76
CA GLU A 69 2.25 -4.26 -4.70
C GLU A 69 1.61 -4.24 -6.09
N GLU A 70 1.13 -5.38 -6.58
CA GLU A 70 0.38 -5.49 -7.82
C GLU A 70 -0.87 -4.59 -7.80
N LEU A 71 -1.67 -4.67 -6.73
CA LEU A 71 -2.91 -3.91 -6.55
C LEU A 71 -2.72 -2.39 -6.49
N ASN A 72 -1.51 -1.92 -6.17
CA ASN A 72 -1.19 -0.50 -6.04
C ASN A 72 -0.12 -0.05 -7.04
N SER A 73 0.21 -0.88 -8.02
CA SER A 73 1.30 -0.64 -8.97
C SER A 73 1.10 0.66 -9.77
N ASP A 74 -0.14 0.99 -10.12
CA ASP A 74 -0.53 2.24 -10.78
C ASP A 74 -0.26 3.45 -9.87
N LEU A 75 -0.67 3.37 -8.61
CA LEU A 75 -0.47 4.44 -7.63
C LEU A 75 1.01 4.67 -7.32
N PHE A 76 1.80 3.61 -7.25
CA PHE A 76 3.24 3.71 -7.04
C PHE A 76 3.96 4.34 -8.24
N ARG A 77 3.53 4.07 -9.48
CA ARG A 77 4.12 4.75 -10.65
C ARG A 77 3.79 6.23 -10.68
N LYS A 78 2.58 6.61 -10.28
CA LYS A 78 2.15 8.02 -10.19
C LYS A 78 2.98 8.84 -9.21
N THR A 79 3.69 8.23 -8.25
CA THR A 79 4.58 9.00 -7.35
C THR A 79 5.82 9.52 -8.07
N ILE A 80 6.14 9.00 -9.27
CA ILE A 80 7.29 9.45 -10.07
C ILE A 80 7.02 10.81 -10.71
N GLU A 81 5.78 11.06 -11.15
CA GLU A 81 5.42 12.29 -11.86
C GLU A 81 5.71 13.55 -11.02
N PRO A 82 5.27 13.66 -9.74
CA PRO A 82 5.62 14.81 -8.90
C PRO A 82 7.11 14.98 -8.65
N MET A 83 7.88 13.88 -8.56
CA MET A 83 9.33 13.96 -8.39
C MET A 83 10.01 14.54 -9.63
N GLN A 84 9.54 14.16 -10.82
CA GLN A 84 10.04 14.71 -12.08
C GLN A 84 9.67 16.18 -12.24
N THR A 85 8.43 16.56 -11.92
CA THR A 85 7.99 17.96 -11.96
C THR A 85 8.81 18.82 -11.00
N ALA A 86 8.97 18.40 -9.74
CA ALA A 86 9.76 19.14 -8.76
C ALA A 86 11.22 19.32 -9.20
N LEU A 87 11.80 18.29 -9.83
CA LEU A 87 13.16 18.38 -10.36
C LEU A 87 13.24 19.37 -11.53
N ASN A 88 12.28 19.31 -12.47
CA ASN A 88 12.22 20.22 -13.60
C ASN A 88 12.05 21.68 -13.15
N ASP A 89 11.17 21.93 -12.18
CA ASP A 89 10.90 23.26 -11.62
C ASP A 89 12.12 23.83 -10.89
N SER A 90 12.92 22.95 -10.25
CA SER A 90 14.17 23.36 -9.59
C SER A 90 15.32 23.66 -10.56
N GLY A 91 15.23 23.20 -11.82
CA GLY A 91 16.32 23.26 -12.79
C GLY A 91 17.55 22.40 -12.45
N LEU A 92 17.47 21.58 -11.40
CA LEU A 92 18.55 20.69 -10.98
C LEU A 92 18.51 19.37 -11.74
N LYS A 93 19.68 18.74 -11.90
CA LYS A 93 19.79 17.35 -12.34
C LYS A 93 19.68 16.42 -11.13
N LYS A 94 19.29 15.16 -11.38
CA LYS A 94 19.21 14.11 -10.34
C LYS A 94 20.51 13.96 -9.55
N SER A 95 21.65 14.06 -10.24
CA SER A 95 22.98 13.97 -9.64
C SER A 95 23.35 15.12 -8.71
N GLN A 96 22.62 16.23 -8.76
CA GLN A 96 22.84 17.41 -7.91
C GLN A 96 22.01 17.36 -6.62
N ILE A 97 21.23 16.30 -6.41
CA ILE A 97 20.47 16.11 -5.18
C ILE A 97 21.37 15.44 -4.15
N ASP A 98 21.71 16.14 -3.08
CA ASP A 98 22.64 15.67 -2.04
C ASP A 98 22.02 14.67 -1.06
N GLU A 99 20.74 14.80 -0.74
CA GLU A 99 20.07 13.95 0.23
C GLU A 99 18.61 13.72 -0.17
N ILE A 100 18.09 12.53 0.13
CA ILE A 100 16.71 12.16 -0.12
C ILE A 100 16.08 11.80 1.21
N VAL A 101 15.12 12.59 1.68
CA VAL A 101 14.47 12.38 2.97
C VAL A 101 13.06 11.84 2.77
N LEU A 102 12.79 10.64 3.29
CA LEU A 102 11.48 10.01 3.18
C LEU A 102 10.59 10.28 4.40
N VAL A 103 9.65 11.20 4.24
CA VAL A 103 8.71 11.58 5.31
C VAL A 103 7.36 10.87 5.15
N GLY A 104 6.75 10.47 6.27
CA GLY A 104 5.39 9.92 6.34
C GLY A 104 5.32 8.39 6.39
N GLY A 105 4.25 7.85 6.97
CA GLY A 105 4.15 6.40 7.24
C GLY A 105 4.19 5.51 6.00
N SER A 106 3.66 5.98 4.86
CA SER A 106 3.63 5.22 3.60
C SER A 106 5.01 5.10 2.94
N SER A 107 5.99 5.94 3.29
CA SER A 107 7.36 5.82 2.79
C SER A 107 8.12 4.61 3.36
N ARG A 108 7.53 3.95 4.36
CA ARG A 108 8.05 2.70 4.94
C ARG A 108 7.77 1.49 4.04
N ILE A 109 6.91 1.62 3.04
CA ILE A 109 6.60 0.54 2.09
C ILE A 109 7.88 0.25 1.27
N PRO A 110 8.38 -1.00 1.27
CA PRO A 110 9.62 -1.35 0.55
C PRO A 110 9.59 -0.97 -0.94
N LYS A 111 8.47 -1.17 -1.62
CA LYS A 111 8.33 -0.80 -3.04
C LYS A 111 8.49 0.69 -3.31
N VAL A 112 8.01 1.55 -2.40
CA VAL A 112 8.16 3.01 -2.52
C VAL A 112 9.64 3.39 -2.39
N ARG A 113 10.34 2.82 -1.40
CA ARG A 113 11.79 3.06 -1.22
C ARG A 113 12.59 2.61 -2.44
N GLN A 114 12.25 1.45 -2.99
CA GLN A 114 12.88 0.94 -4.20
C GLN A 114 12.67 1.91 -5.38
N LEU A 115 11.44 2.37 -5.62
CA LEU A 115 11.15 3.29 -6.72
C LEU A 115 11.88 4.63 -6.57
N VAL A 116 11.97 5.16 -5.36
CA VAL A 116 12.74 6.39 -5.10
C VAL A 116 14.22 6.17 -5.36
N LYS A 117 14.78 5.05 -4.87
CA LYS A 117 16.18 4.68 -5.12
C LYS A 117 16.47 4.52 -6.62
N GLU A 118 15.58 3.85 -7.35
CA GLU A 118 15.67 3.68 -8.81
C GLU A 118 15.58 5.05 -9.53
N PHE A 119 14.68 5.93 -9.09
CA PHE A 119 14.50 7.25 -9.70
C PHE A 119 15.74 8.13 -9.55
N PHE A 120 16.44 8.07 -8.41
CA PHE A 120 17.66 8.83 -8.12
C PHE A 120 18.94 7.99 -8.33
N GLU A 121 18.94 7.12 -9.35
CA GLU A 121 20.16 6.44 -9.85
C GLU A 121 20.91 5.62 -8.79
N GLY A 122 20.17 5.01 -7.85
CA GLY A 122 20.72 4.15 -6.82
C GLY A 122 21.06 4.88 -5.51
N LYS A 123 20.78 6.18 -5.39
CA LYS A 123 20.99 6.94 -4.14
C LYS A 123 20.05 6.45 -3.04
N ASP A 124 20.63 6.09 -1.90
CA ASP A 124 19.87 5.56 -0.76
C ASP A 124 19.10 6.67 -0.03
N PRO A 125 17.78 6.52 0.18
CA PRO A 125 16.99 7.50 0.91
C PRO A 125 17.20 7.40 2.42
N ASN A 126 17.32 8.55 3.07
CA ASN A 126 17.34 8.70 4.51
C ASN A 126 15.94 8.48 5.10
N THR A 127 15.89 7.66 6.16
CA THR A 127 14.65 7.25 6.84
C THR A 127 14.68 7.50 8.36
N GLY A 128 15.69 8.25 8.84
CA GLY A 128 16.01 8.44 10.25
C GLY A 128 15.30 9.60 10.96
N ILE A 129 14.17 10.08 10.43
CA ILE A 129 13.34 11.13 11.06
C ILE A 129 12.05 10.52 11.63
#